data_AF-A0A822F8V8-F1
#
_entry.id   AF-A0A822F8V8-F1
#
_cell.length_a   1.000
_cell.length_b   1.000
_cell.length_c   1.000
_cell.angle_alpha   90.00
_cell.angle_beta   90.00
_cell.angle_gamma   90.00
#
_symmetry.space_group_name_H-M   'P 1'
#
loop_
_entity.id
_entity.type
_entity.pdbx_description
1 polymer ?
#
loop_
_entity_poly.entity_id
_entity_poly.type
_entity_poly.pdbx_seq_one_letter_code
_entity_poly.pdbx_strand_id
1 'polypeptide(L)'
;NVFIRLIGSKDRQTSRIQLEVMHRQCFQPGKIETFSLEDIDIGDVNMIEIEHNGHNIDDDWFIDDIIVEMPTKQRTFYFICNQWLS
;
A
#
# COMPACT_ATOMS: atom_id res chain seq x y z
N ASN A 1 -9.82 5.64 -6.32
CA ASN A 1 -9.40 5.53 -4.91
C ASN A 1 -8.63 4.25 -4.71
N VAL A 2 -7.45 4.34 -4.11
CA VAL A 2 -6.58 3.20 -3.81
C VAL A 2 -6.67 2.89 -2.32
N PHE A 3 -6.70 1.62 -1.98
CA PHE A 3 -6.75 1.12 -0.61
C PHE A 3 -5.69 0.07 -0.38
N ILE A 4 -5.19 0.00 0.85
CA ILE A 4 -4.18 -0.96 1.27
C ILE A 4 -4.61 -1.69 2.54
N ARG A 5 -4.18 -2.94 2.65
CA ARG A 5 -4.23 -3.72 3.89
C ARG A 5 -2.93 -4.47 4.07
N LEU A 6 -2.39 -4.43 5.28
CA LEU A 6 -1.19 -5.17 5.65
C LEU A 6 -1.57 -6.38 6.48
N ILE A 7 -1.02 -7.54 6.12
CA ILE A 7 -1.22 -8.80 6.83
C ILE A 7 0.11 -9.22 7.45
N GLY A 8 0.10 -9.41 8.76
CA GLY A 8 1.31 -9.63 9.54
C GLY A 8 1.43 -11.00 10.17
N SER A 9 2.61 -11.28 10.72
CA SER A 9 3.02 -12.57 11.28
C SER A 9 2.25 -13.03 12.52
N LYS A 10 1.40 -12.18 13.10
CA LYS A 10 0.55 -12.51 14.26
C LYS A 10 -0.84 -13.03 13.88
N ASP A 11 -1.04 -13.44 12.63
CA ASP A 11 -2.37 -13.76 12.05
C ASP A 11 -3.37 -12.59 12.24
N ARG A 12 -2.85 -11.37 12.14
CA ARG A 12 -3.59 -10.11 12.25
C ARG A 12 -3.41 -9.28 10.99
N GLN A 13 -4.41 -8.48 10.70
CA GLN A 13 -4.42 -7.56 9.57
C GLN A 13 -4.81 -6.16 10.04
N THR A 14 -4.31 -5.14 9.36
CA THR A 14 -4.77 -3.76 9.55
C THR A 14 -6.22 -3.61 9.07
N SER A 15 -6.84 -2.49 9.40
CA SER A 15 -8.04 -2.05 8.71
C SER A 15 -7.78 -1.84 7.21
N ARG A 16 -8.86 -1.71 6.45
CA ARG A 16 -8.82 -1.33 5.04
C ARG A 16 -8.58 0.18 4.97
N ILE A 17 -7.36 0.59 4.68
CA ILE A 17 -6.97 2.00 4.75
C ILE A 17 -6.98 2.61 3.36
N GLN A 18 -7.64 3.75 3.20
CA GLN A 18 -7.62 4.50 1.96
C GLN A 18 -6.33 5.32 1.88
N LEU A 19 -5.61 5.18 0.77
CA LEU A 19 -4.44 6.00 0.48
C LEU A 19 -4.92 7.35 -0.08
N GLU A 20 -5.31 8.25 0.83
CA GLU A 20 -5.72 9.62 0.49
C GLU A 20 -4.53 10.57 0.53
N VAL A 21 -4.50 11.51 -0.42
CA VAL A 21 -3.55 12.62 -0.40
C VAL A 21 -4.32 13.93 -0.51
N MET A 22 -3.82 14.95 0.17
CA MET A 22 -4.36 16.31 0.14
C MET A 22 -4.33 16.96 -1.25
N HIS A 23 -3.66 16.35 -2.23
CA HIS A 23 -3.49 16.85 -3.59
C HIS A 23 -4.10 15.88 -4.62
N ARG A 24 -4.81 16.44 -5.60
CA ARG A 24 -5.57 15.71 -6.64
C ARG A 24 -4.71 14.93 -7.65
N GLN A 25 -3.39 14.96 -7.57
CA GLN A 25 -2.47 14.42 -8.60
C GLN A 25 -1.60 13.27 -8.08
N CYS A 26 -2.20 12.29 -7.40
CA CYS A 26 -1.45 11.15 -6.87
C CYS A 26 -1.47 9.96 -7.83
N PHE A 27 -0.54 9.02 -7.60
CA PHE A 27 -0.36 7.81 -8.41
C PHE A 27 -0.02 8.10 -9.89
N GLN A 28 0.70 9.19 -10.13
CA GLN A 28 1.19 9.50 -11.48
C GLN A 28 2.30 8.51 -11.89
N PRO A 29 2.41 8.16 -13.19
CA PRO A 29 3.45 7.28 -13.67
C PRO A 29 4.86 7.76 -13.27
N GLY A 30 5.67 6.85 -12.73
CA GLY A 30 7.05 7.13 -12.30
C GLY A 30 7.18 7.97 -11.03
N LYS A 31 6.09 8.23 -10.30
CA LYS A 31 6.13 8.90 -8.99
C LYS A 31 6.14 7.90 -7.85
N ILE A 32 6.88 8.24 -6.81
CA ILE A 32 6.85 7.58 -5.51
C ILE A 32 5.97 8.44 -4.60
N GLU A 33 4.99 7.80 -3.98
CA GLU A 33 4.10 8.42 -2.99
C GLU A 33 4.34 7.75 -1.64
N THR A 34 4.40 8.53 -0.57
CA THR A 34 4.65 8.02 0.79
C THR A 34 3.45 8.34 1.68
N PHE A 35 2.96 7.31 2.37
CA PHE A 35 1.80 7.40 3.25
C PHE A 35 2.19 6.97 4.66
N SER A 36 1.65 7.65 5.66
CA SER A 36 1.77 7.24 7.07
C SER A 36 0.45 6.63 7.53
N LEU A 37 0.52 5.44 8.13
CA LEU A 37 -0.63 4.65 8.55
C LEU A 37 -0.50 4.36 10.06
N GLU A 38 -1.59 4.49 10.80
CA GLU A 38 -1.67 4.09 12.21
C GLU A 38 -2.75 3.03 12.37
N ASP A 39 -2.38 1.86 12.88
CA ASP A 39 -3.28 0.73 13.08
C ASP A 39 -2.73 -0.20 14.19
N ILE A 40 -3.39 -1.33 14.43
CA ILE A 40 -2.97 -2.34 15.39
C ILE A 40 -1.60 -2.94 15.03
N ASP A 41 -0.88 -3.44 16.05
CA ASP A 41 0.35 -4.18 15.82
C ASP A 41 0.06 -5.58 15.23
N ILE A 42 0.41 -5.74 13.96
CA ILE A 42 0.26 -6.98 13.18
C ILE A 42 1.47 -7.92 13.25
N GLY A 43 2.57 -7.54 13.91
CA GLY A 43 3.83 -8.30 13.83
C GLY A 43 4.73 -7.81 12.70
N ASP A 44 5.40 -8.75 12.03
CA ASP A 44 6.17 -8.48 10.80
C ASP A 44 5.24 -8.53 9.60
N VAL A 45 5.44 -7.66 8.62
CA VAL A 45 4.58 -7.63 7.43
C VAL A 45 4.93 -8.79 6.52
N ASN A 46 3.97 -9.68 6.30
CA ASN A 46 4.14 -10.87 5.45
C ASN A 46 3.53 -10.69 4.07
N MET A 47 2.40 -9.98 3.98
CA MET A 47 1.66 -9.78 2.75
C MET A 47 1.01 -8.40 2.72
N ILE A 48 0.88 -7.86 1.52
CA ILE A 48 0.17 -6.62 1.24
C ILE A 48 -0.97 -6.94 0.27
N GLU A 49 -2.16 -6.47 0.61
CA GLU A 49 -3.28 -6.40 -0.31
C GLU A 49 -3.45 -4.94 -0.73
N ILE A 50 -3.43 -4.69 -2.03
CA ILE A 50 -3.71 -3.38 -2.62
C ILE A 50 -4.87 -3.53 -3.58
N GLU A 51 -5.79 -2.58 -3.53
CA GLU A 51 -7.00 -2.59 -4.35
C GLU A 51 -7.34 -1.16 -4.77
N HIS A 52 -8.01 -1.05 -5.90
CA HIS A 52 -8.58 0.21 -6.35
C HIS A 52 -10.05 0.00 -6.72
N ASN A 53 -10.85 1.05 -6.60
CA ASN A 53 -12.28 0.97 -6.87
C ASN A 53 -12.66 1.20 -8.35
N GLY A 54 -11.68 1.16 -9.27
CA GLY A 54 -11.84 1.12 -10.73
C GLY A 54 -13.00 1.97 -11.24
N HIS A 55 -12.82 3.29 -11.31
CA HIS A 55 -13.88 4.17 -11.77
C HIS A 55 -13.76 4.49 -13.27
N ASN A 56 -12.59 4.33 -13.87
CA ASN A 56 -12.37 4.53 -15.30
C ASN A 56 -11.68 3.34 -15.97
N ILE A 57 -11.93 3.19 -17.28
CA ILE A 57 -11.33 2.17 -18.16
C ILE A 57 -9.79 2.28 -18.26
N ASP A 58 -9.22 3.44 -17.93
CA ASP A 58 -7.78 3.70 -18.00
C ASP A 58 -7.13 3.81 -16.60
N ASP A 59 -7.78 3.30 -15.54
CA ASP A 59 -7.25 3.34 -14.16
C ASP A 59 -6.24 2.21 -13.86
N ASP A 60 -5.78 1.47 -14.88
CA ASP A 60 -4.73 0.45 -14.73
C ASP A 60 -3.46 1.11 -14.16
N TRP A 61 -3.03 0.61 -13.01
CA TRP A 61 -1.89 1.17 -12.28
C TRP A 61 -0.77 0.14 -12.16
N PHE A 62 0.36 0.41 -12.83
CA PHE A 62 1.54 -0.44 -12.69
C PHE A 62 2.28 -0.13 -11.39
N ILE A 63 2.49 -1.17 -10.59
CA ILE A 63 3.22 -1.09 -9.33
C ILE A 63 4.57 -1.78 -9.55
N ASP A 64 5.65 -1.00 -9.49
CA ASP A 64 7.02 -1.52 -9.55
C ASP A 64 7.38 -2.21 -8.23
N ASP A 65 7.41 -1.45 -7.14
CA ASP A 65 7.65 -1.93 -5.79
C ASP A 65 6.82 -1.18 -4.73
N ILE A 66 6.70 -1.81 -3.56
CA ILE A 66 6.14 -1.23 -2.33
C ILE A 66 7.15 -1.42 -1.20
N ILE A 67 7.45 -0.34 -0.50
CA ILE A 67 8.32 -0.34 0.68
C ILE A 67 7.47 -0.05 1.91
N VAL A 68 7.51 -0.95 2.89
CA VAL A 68 6.82 -0.76 4.18
C VAL A 68 7.85 -0.57 5.28
N GLU A 69 7.86 0.62 5.85
CA GLU A 69 8.68 0.94 7.02
C GLU A 69 7.84 0.85 8.30
N MET A 70 8.37 0.15 9.31
CA MET A 70 7.81 0.09 10.66
C MET A 70 8.77 0.77 11.64
N PRO A 71 8.66 2.09 11.83
CA PRO A 71 9.60 2.85 12.68
C PRO A 71 9.66 2.34 14.12
N THR A 72 8.50 1.92 14.66
CA THR A 72 8.39 1.38 16.03
C THR A 72 9.22 0.11 16.25
N LYS A 73 9.55 -0.62 15.19
CA LYS A 73 10.35 -1.86 15.24
C LYS A 73 11.69 -1.73 14.53
N GLN A 74 11.97 -0.58 13.90
CA GLN A 74 13.15 -0.36 13.06
C GLN A 74 13.29 -1.44 11.98
N ARG A 75 12.18 -1.77 11.31
CA ARG A 75 12.16 -2.77 10.23
C ARG A 75 11.63 -2.16 8.94
N THR A 76 12.17 -2.64 7.82
CA THR A 76 11.74 -2.27 6.47
C THR A 76 11.51 -3.55 5.68
N PHE A 77 10.38 -3.61 4.99
CA PHE A 77 9.97 -4.73 4.15
C PHE A 77 9.85 -4.25 2.70
N TYR A 78 10.37 -5.03 1.76
CA TYR A 78 10.38 -4.71 0.34
C TYR A 78 9.52 -5.71 -0.42
N PHE A 79 8.56 -5.22 -1.18
CA PHE A 79 7.68 -6.01 -2.03
C PHE A 79 7.88 -5.59 -3.47
N ILE A 80 8.61 -6.39 -4.23
CA ILE A 80 8.79 -6.18 -5.67
C ILE A 80 7.55 -6.76 -6.38
N CYS A 81 6.72 -5.89 -6.94
CA CYS A 81 5.43 -6.26 -7.52
C CYS A 81 5.56 -6.52 -9.02
N ASN A 82 6.11 -5.56 -9.78
CA ASN A 82 6.20 -5.60 -11.25
C ASN A 82 4.89 -6.05 -11.93
N GLN A 83 3.75 -5.56 -11.44
CA GLN A 83 2.43 -6.03 -11.84
C GLN A 83 1.47 -4.87 -12.06
N TRP A 84 0.59 -5.04 -13.06
CA TRP A 84 -0.56 -4.17 -13.26
C TRP A 84 -1.66 -4.48 -12.24
N LEU A 85 -2.10 -3.45 -11.53
CA LEU A 85 -3.33 -3.48 -10.75
C LEU A 85 -4.46 -3.01 -11.67
N SER A 86 -5.41 -3.91 -11.94
CA SER A 86 -6.57 -3.71 -12.83
C SER A 86 -7.86 -3.96 -12.06
#